data_AF-A0A3D8JAI9-F1
#
_entry.id   AF-A0A3D8JAI9-F1
#
_cell.length_a   1.000
_cell.length_b   1.000
_cell.length_c   1.000
_cell.angle_alpha   90.00
_cell.angle_beta   90.00
_cell.angle_gamma   90.00
#
_symmetry.space_group_name_H-M   'P 1'
#
loop_
_entity.id
_entity.type
_entity.pdbx_description
1 polymer ?
#
loop_
_entity_poly.entity_id
_entity_poly.type
_entity_poly.pdbx_seq_one_letter_code
_entity_poly.pdbx_strand_id
1 'polypeptide(L)'
;MKKLFVLMMIVFQMVCYASKHDDYDDDKDFRISIVLPQEGSKPTYREFKSGEEAIKWYKQLYEGIKFTQEDKDIVKFYTDGHFVLINKTLRNGNPLEKLTKEEQEQVKKLDEALSKTIVFQDLITYRYETLGLLTRLYDKEKFDLQEIYSGGKFTPEARHLLEGLSGKKYKDYGFMSTTVIRNSTFQTRPIELVIKVPRFSHALFASLKDFAAFPTQYELLFPRDRLLIFEKYEISKDMTRLTIYAMMAPLCWNIKDCPDLEEDNIKKPYE
;
A
#
# COMPACT_ATOMS: atom_id res chain seq x y z
N MET A 1 -43.76 48.37 -28.62
CA MET A 1 -42.66 47.95 -27.73
C MET A 1 -42.52 46.43 -27.78
N LYS A 2 -41.30 45.90 -27.61
CA LYS A 2 -40.90 44.51 -27.25
C LYS A 2 -41.87 43.31 -27.46
N LYS A 3 -41.37 42.33 -28.25
CA LYS A 3 -41.49 40.85 -28.11
C LYS A 3 -42.83 40.17 -28.52
N LEU A 4 -42.88 38.91 -28.99
CA LEU A 4 -41.82 37.89 -29.20
C LEU A 4 -42.03 37.02 -30.49
N PHE A 5 -40.94 36.37 -30.91
CA PHE A 5 -40.70 35.46 -32.06
C PHE A 5 -41.59 34.18 -32.15
N VAL A 6 -41.79 33.42 -33.26
CA VAL A 6 -41.00 33.06 -34.50
C VAL A 6 -39.94 31.95 -34.24
N LEU A 7 -39.65 30.92 -35.07
CA LEU A 7 -39.99 30.35 -36.40
C LEU A 7 -40.29 28.82 -36.19
N MET A 8 -40.94 27.96 -36.98
CA MET A 8 -41.27 27.75 -38.42
C MET A 8 -40.16 27.10 -39.30
N MET A 9 -40.58 26.45 -40.41
CA MET A 9 -39.83 25.59 -41.38
C MET A 9 -39.50 24.16 -40.88
N ILE A 10 -39.76 23.03 -41.56
CA ILE A 10 -40.09 22.60 -42.95
C ILE A 10 -38.90 22.05 -43.79
N VAL A 11 -38.82 20.70 -43.78
CA VAL A 11 -38.61 19.71 -44.89
C VAL A 11 -37.61 20.00 -46.02
N PHE A 12 -36.67 19.06 -46.23
CA PHE A 12 -36.28 18.31 -47.47
C PHE A 12 -34.87 17.68 -47.21
N GLN A 13 -34.31 16.68 -47.89
CA GLN A 13 -34.69 15.37 -48.48
C GLN A 13 -33.36 14.81 -49.10
N MET A 14 -33.34 13.57 -49.59
CA MET A 14 -32.27 12.95 -50.44
C MET A 14 -30.89 12.56 -49.86
N VAL A 15 -30.77 11.28 -49.51
CA VAL A 15 -29.84 10.26 -50.12
C VAL A 15 -28.50 10.73 -50.71
N CYS A 16 -27.38 10.19 -50.21
CA CYS A 16 -26.31 9.66 -51.09
C CYS A 16 -25.32 8.67 -50.40
N TYR A 17 -24.60 7.96 -51.27
CA TYR A 17 -23.71 6.80 -51.08
C TYR A 17 -22.66 6.79 -49.93
N ALA A 18 -22.59 5.62 -49.29
CA ALA A 18 -21.40 4.82 -48.90
C ALA A 18 -20.01 5.47 -48.70
N SER A 19 -19.45 5.24 -47.51
CA SER A 19 -18.03 4.89 -47.30
C SER A 19 -17.93 3.74 -46.31
N LYS A 20 -16.92 2.88 -46.43
CA LYS A 20 -16.54 1.96 -45.35
C LYS A 20 -15.91 2.73 -44.20
N HIS A 21 -16.20 2.30 -42.98
CA HIS A 21 -15.18 2.09 -41.95
C HIS A 21 -15.59 0.88 -41.12
N ASP A 22 -14.59 0.19 -40.58
CA ASP A 22 -14.72 -1.20 -40.14
C ASP A 22 -15.40 -1.33 -38.77
N ASP A 23 -16.18 -2.40 -38.61
CA ASP A 23 -16.85 -2.72 -37.34
C ASP A 23 -15.83 -2.95 -36.22
N TYR A 24 -15.79 -2.03 -35.25
CA TYR A 24 -15.13 -2.26 -33.96
C TYR A 24 -16.21 -2.57 -32.92
N ASP A 25 -16.22 -3.83 -32.49
CA ASP A 25 -17.22 -4.45 -31.60
C ASP A 25 -17.06 -3.96 -30.15
N ASP A 26 -17.61 -2.76 -29.87
CA ASP A 26 -17.49 -2.03 -28.60
C ASP A 26 -18.56 -2.46 -27.57
N ASP A 27 -18.66 -3.77 -27.28
CA ASP A 27 -19.54 -4.28 -26.21
C ASP A 27 -18.97 -5.51 -25.48
N LYS A 28 -17.71 -5.40 -25.02
CA LYS A 28 -17.12 -6.36 -24.08
C LYS A 28 -17.51 -6.04 -22.63
N ASP A 29 -18.73 -6.44 -22.28
CA ASP A 29 -19.29 -6.49 -20.92
C ASP A 29 -18.30 -7.14 -19.93
N PHE A 30 -17.53 -6.29 -19.24
CA PHE A 30 -16.37 -6.69 -18.42
C PHE A 30 -16.81 -7.20 -17.03
N ARG A 31 -17.40 -8.40 -17.03
CA ARG A 31 -17.89 -9.07 -15.81
C ARG A 31 -16.74 -9.55 -14.94
N ILE A 32 -16.30 -8.71 -13.99
CA ILE A 32 -15.38 -9.10 -12.93
C ILE A 32 -16.08 -10.14 -12.04
N SER A 33 -15.73 -11.42 -12.23
CA SER A 33 -16.24 -12.54 -11.43
C SER A 33 -15.56 -12.59 -10.06
N ILE A 34 -15.93 -11.66 -9.17
CA ILE A 34 -15.46 -11.64 -7.77
C ILE A 34 -16.04 -12.85 -7.04
N VAL A 35 -15.23 -13.91 -6.90
CA VAL A 35 -15.56 -15.04 -6.04
C VAL A 35 -15.38 -14.62 -4.58
N LEU A 36 -16.48 -14.25 -3.93
CA LEU A 36 -16.52 -14.04 -2.49
C LEU A 36 -16.34 -15.40 -1.78
N PRO A 37 -15.55 -15.47 -0.69
CA PRO A 37 -15.44 -16.69 0.12
C PRO A 37 -16.79 -17.05 0.73
N GLN A 38 -17.02 -18.35 0.95
CA GLN A 38 -18.16 -18.79 1.73
C GLN A 38 -17.96 -18.41 3.21
N GLU A 39 -19.05 -17.98 3.84
CA GLU A 39 -19.09 -17.59 5.25
C GLU A 39 -18.61 -18.74 6.15
N GLY A 40 -17.75 -18.44 7.13
CA GLY A 40 -17.11 -19.44 7.99
C GLY A 40 -15.84 -20.11 7.42
N SER A 41 -15.45 -19.85 6.16
CA SER A 41 -14.14 -20.28 5.65
C SER A 41 -12.99 -19.47 6.29
N LYS A 42 -11.87 -20.14 6.62
CA LYS A 42 -10.65 -19.43 7.08
C LYS A 42 -10.08 -18.61 5.92
N PRO A 43 -9.66 -17.34 6.13
CA PRO A 43 -9.12 -16.51 5.06
C PRO A 43 -7.83 -17.11 4.49
N THR A 44 -7.89 -17.53 3.22
CA THR A 44 -6.75 -18.01 2.45
C THR A 44 -6.00 -16.83 1.83
N TYR A 45 -5.01 -16.32 2.54
CA TYR A 45 -4.11 -15.30 2.01
C TYR A 45 -3.31 -15.85 0.83
N ARG A 46 -3.33 -15.14 -0.31
CA ARG A 46 -2.54 -15.51 -1.49
C ARG A 46 -1.10 -14.99 -1.37
N GLU A 47 -0.16 -15.90 -1.61
CA GLU A 47 1.25 -15.57 -1.86
C GLU A 47 1.54 -15.66 -3.36
N PHE A 48 2.11 -14.62 -3.96
CA PHE A 48 2.62 -14.71 -5.33
C PHE A 48 3.94 -15.48 -5.38
N LYS A 49 4.12 -16.29 -6.41
CA LYS A 49 5.32 -17.12 -6.61
C LYS A 49 6.28 -16.56 -7.66
N SER A 50 5.83 -15.62 -8.49
CA SER A 50 6.69 -14.83 -9.38
C SER A 50 6.19 -13.39 -9.53
N GLY A 51 7.08 -12.49 -9.97
CA GLY A 51 6.70 -11.11 -10.31
C GLY A 51 5.79 -11.02 -11.53
N GLU A 52 5.89 -11.98 -12.46
CA GLU A 52 4.99 -12.09 -13.62
C GLU A 52 3.56 -12.44 -13.19
N GLU A 53 3.41 -13.31 -12.19
CA GLU A 53 2.11 -13.64 -11.61
C GLU A 53 1.44 -12.41 -10.99
N ALA A 54 2.22 -11.60 -10.28
CA ALA A 54 1.76 -10.34 -9.69
C ALA A 54 1.37 -9.28 -10.75
N ILE A 55 2.22 -9.08 -11.77
CA ILE A 55 1.94 -8.18 -12.89
C ILE A 55 0.66 -8.62 -13.62
N LYS A 56 0.51 -9.92 -13.90
CA LYS A 56 -0.68 -10.48 -14.55
C LYS A 56 -1.93 -10.28 -13.69
N TRP A 57 -1.86 -10.60 -12.39
CA TRP A 57 -2.97 -10.40 -11.45
C TRP A 57 -3.44 -8.94 -11.40
N TYR A 58 -2.50 -7.99 -11.23
CA TYR A 58 -2.87 -6.58 -11.11
C TYR A 58 -3.47 -6.05 -12.41
N LYS A 59 -2.93 -6.45 -13.58
CA LYS A 59 -3.56 -6.17 -14.88
C LYS A 59 -4.97 -6.75 -14.98
N GLN A 60 -5.18 -8.00 -14.59
CA GLN A 60 -6.51 -8.64 -14.64
C GLN A 60 -7.58 -7.92 -13.78
N LEU A 61 -7.18 -7.16 -12.77
CA LEU A 61 -8.10 -6.31 -11.99
C LEU A 61 -8.27 -4.89 -12.56
N TYR A 62 -7.23 -4.33 -13.21
CA TYR A 62 -7.13 -2.88 -13.47
C TYR A 62 -6.73 -2.47 -14.89
N GLU A 63 -6.73 -3.42 -15.82
CA GLU A 63 -6.76 -3.14 -17.27
C GLU A 63 -8.00 -2.30 -17.61
N GLY A 64 -7.79 -1.01 -17.87
CA GLY A 64 -8.85 -0.02 -18.10
C GLY A 64 -8.88 1.16 -17.10
N ILE A 65 -8.24 1.07 -15.92
CA ILE A 65 -8.15 2.24 -15.02
C ILE A 65 -7.26 3.32 -15.65
N LYS A 66 -7.86 4.48 -15.91
CA LYS A 66 -7.21 5.67 -16.43
C LYS A 66 -6.55 6.47 -15.31
N PHE A 67 -5.39 5.99 -14.86
CA PHE A 67 -4.45 6.84 -14.12
C PHE A 67 -3.99 8.01 -14.99
N THR A 68 -3.96 9.22 -14.44
CA THR A 68 -3.44 10.41 -15.13
C THR A 68 -1.91 10.33 -15.25
N GLN A 69 -1.30 11.25 -16.01
CA GLN A 69 0.15 11.36 -16.00
C GLN A 69 0.66 11.83 -14.61
N GLU A 70 -0.10 12.70 -13.94
CA GLU A 70 0.20 13.17 -12.58
C GLU A 70 0.15 12.02 -11.55
N ASP A 71 -0.77 11.06 -11.67
CA ASP A 71 -0.80 9.85 -10.84
C ASP A 71 0.46 9.00 -11.01
N LYS A 72 0.92 8.83 -12.26
CA LYS A 72 2.15 8.09 -12.58
C LYS A 72 3.37 8.82 -12.05
N ASP A 73 3.43 10.13 -12.25
CA ASP A 73 4.57 10.96 -11.85
C ASP A 73 4.70 11.05 -10.32
N ILE A 74 3.61 11.18 -9.55
CA ILE A 74 3.69 11.22 -8.08
C ILE A 74 4.09 9.87 -7.47
N VAL A 75 3.58 8.76 -8.01
CA VAL A 75 3.99 7.40 -7.59
C VAL A 75 5.46 7.14 -7.94
N LYS A 76 5.90 7.54 -9.15
CA LYS A 76 7.29 7.41 -9.57
C LYS A 76 8.22 8.27 -8.70
N PHE A 77 7.90 9.54 -8.52
CA PHE A 77 8.65 10.47 -7.66
C PHE A 77 8.82 9.94 -6.24
N TYR A 78 7.73 9.45 -5.63
CA TYR A 78 7.77 8.82 -4.32
C TYR A 78 8.72 7.60 -4.31
N THR A 79 8.58 6.67 -5.27
CA THR A 79 9.39 5.43 -5.32
C THR A 79 10.86 5.65 -5.69
N ASP A 80 11.21 6.75 -6.36
CA ASP A 80 12.59 7.13 -6.73
C ASP A 80 13.40 7.75 -5.57
N GLY A 81 12.92 7.59 -4.33
CA GLY A 81 13.65 7.97 -3.11
C GLY A 81 13.09 9.17 -2.35
N HIS A 82 12.19 9.96 -2.95
CA HIS A 82 11.58 11.10 -2.25
C HIS A 82 10.68 10.68 -1.07
N PHE A 83 10.28 9.40 -1.02
CA PHE A 83 9.67 8.79 0.17
C PHE A 83 10.44 9.03 1.48
N VAL A 84 11.77 9.23 1.41
CA VAL A 84 12.64 9.27 2.60
C VAL A 84 12.30 10.44 3.52
N LEU A 85 12.08 11.64 2.99
CA LEU A 85 11.86 12.83 3.83
C LEU A 85 10.46 12.84 4.46
N ILE A 86 9.43 12.71 3.61
CA ILE A 86 8.01 12.63 4.02
C ILE A 86 7.82 11.55 5.09
N ASN A 87 8.24 10.31 4.81
CA ASN A 87 8.08 9.23 5.77
C ASN A 87 8.94 9.40 7.02
N LYS A 88 10.13 10.02 6.94
CA LYS A 88 10.95 10.29 8.13
C LYS A 88 10.27 11.30 9.05
N THR A 89 9.61 12.33 8.51
CA THR A 89 8.85 13.30 9.32
C THR A 89 7.66 12.62 9.98
N LEU A 90 6.79 11.94 9.20
CA LEU A 90 5.58 11.31 9.70
C LEU A 90 5.88 10.16 10.71
N ARG A 91 6.81 9.24 10.38
CA ARG A 91 7.20 8.12 11.28
C ARG A 91 7.92 8.54 12.57
N ASN A 92 8.22 9.83 12.74
CA ASN A 92 8.74 10.39 13.99
C ASN A 92 7.64 10.97 14.91
N GLY A 93 6.36 10.84 14.55
CA GLY A 93 5.24 11.42 15.31
C GLY A 93 5.07 12.92 15.08
N ASN A 94 5.47 13.44 13.91
CA ASN A 94 5.13 14.80 13.51
C ASN A 94 3.84 14.77 12.67
N PRO A 95 2.90 15.70 12.88
CA PRO A 95 1.71 15.81 12.03
C PRO A 95 2.06 16.44 10.66
N LEU A 96 1.09 16.46 9.76
CA LEU A 96 1.27 16.80 8.34
C LEU A 96 1.81 18.23 8.14
N GLU A 97 1.44 19.14 9.04
CA GLU A 97 1.75 20.57 9.04
C GLU A 97 3.25 20.86 9.30
N LYS A 98 4.03 19.84 9.69
CA LYS A 98 5.49 19.92 9.81
C LYS A 98 6.24 19.64 8.50
N LEU A 99 5.56 19.13 7.48
CA LEU A 99 6.07 19.08 6.11
C LEU A 99 5.99 20.47 5.44
N THR A 100 6.82 20.71 4.44
CA THR A 100 6.67 21.89 3.57
C THR A 100 5.36 21.83 2.77
N LYS A 101 4.86 22.97 2.29
CA LYS A 101 3.62 23.01 1.48
C LYS A 101 3.69 22.14 0.22
N GLU A 102 4.89 21.97 -0.36
CA GLU A 102 5.12 21.10 -1.50
C GLU A 102 4.97 19.63 -1.12
N GLU A 103 5.61 19.20 -0.04
CA GLU A 103 5.48 17.84 0.51
C GLU A 103 4.05 17.52 0.97
N GLN A 104 3.30 18.49 1.51
CA GLN A 104 1.89 18.32 1.88
C GLN A 104 1.01 18.05 0.65
N GLU A 105 1.22 18.78 -0.44
CA GLU A 105 0.50 18.56 -1.70
C GLU A 105 0.96 17.25 -2.38
N GLN A 106 2.23 16.86 -2.25
CA GLN A 106 2.73 15.54 -2.67
C GLN A 106 2.07 14.39 -1.90
N VAL A 107 1.92 14.50 -0.57
CA VAL A 107 1.18 13.53 0.27
C VAL A 107 -0.26 13.42 -0.20
N LYS A 108 -0.96 14.55 -0.38
CA LYS A 108 -2.35 14.59 -0.85
C LYS A 108 -2.51 13.91 -2.21
N LYS A 109 -1.67 14.25 -3.20
CA LYS A 109 -1.72 13.62 -4.54
C LYS A 109 -1.42 12.13 -4.49
N LEU A 110 -0.55 11.68 -3.60
CA LEU A 110 -0.27 10.26 -3.41
C LEU A 110 -1.42 9.52 -2.71
N ASP A 111 -2.03 10.10 -1.65
CA ASP A 111 -3.25 9.57 -1.04
C ASP A 111 -4.39 9.44 -2.08
N GLU A 112 -4.59 10.46 -2.93
CA GLU A 112 -5.54 10.44 -4.05
C GLU A 112 -5.21 9.35 -5.08
N ALA A 113 -3.96 9.21 -5.51
CA ALA A 113 -3.54 8.19 -6.47
C ALA A 113 -3.71 6.75 -5.92
N LEU A 114 -3.39 6.53 -4.65
CA LEU A 114 -3.50 5.22 -3.98
C LEU A 114 -4.97 4.84 -3.70
N SER A 115 -5.87 5.82 -3.53
CA SER A 115 -7.32 5.55 -3.34
C SER A 115 -7.98 4.86 -4.54
N LYS A 116 -7.43 5.04 -5.75
CA LYS A 116 -8.00 4.54 -7.02
C LYS A 116 -7.97 3.02 -7.18
N THR A 117 -7.30 2.29 -6.28
CA THR A 117 -7.16 0.82 -6.34
C THR A 117 -7.30 0.16 -4.97
N ILE A 118 -7.71 -1.11 -4.95
CA ILE A 118 -8.21 -1.82 -3.77
C ILE A 118 -8.04 -3.35 -3.90
N VAL A 119 -7.40 -4.00 -2.94
CA VAL A 119 -7.08 -5.43 -3.04
C VAL A 119 -8.35 -6.28 -2.83
N PHE A 120 -8.91 -6.90 -3.87
CA PHE A 120 -10.15 -7.69 -3.79
C PHE A 120 -10.02 -9.09 -3.13
N GLN A 121 -8.82 -9.51 -2.76
CA GLN A 121 -8.50 -10.81 -2.15
C GLN A 121 -7.57 -10.62 -0.94
N ASP A 122 -7.53 -11.57 -0.01
CA ASP A 122 -6.54 -11.51 1.07
C ASP A 122 -5.15 -11.86 0.52
N LEU A 123 -4.11 -11.11 0.91
CA LEU A 123 -2.73 -11.23 0.40
C LEU A 123 -1.70 -11.42 1.50
N ILE A 124 -0.59 -12.09 1.18
CA ILE A 124 0.67 -11.90 1.90
C ILE A 124 1.55 -10.90 1.14
N THR A 125 2.08 -9.90 1.85
CA THR A 125 3.18 -9.06 1.37
C THR A 125 4.36 -9.12 2.33
N TYR A 126 5.52 -8.70 1.85
CA TYR A 126 6.78 -8.69 2.60
C TYR A 126 7.32 -7.26 2.66
N ARG A 127 7.87 -6.86 3.81
CA ARG A 127 8.57 -5.58 3.96
C ARG A 127 9.83 -5.75 4.79
N TYR A 128 10.92 -5.17 4.33
CA TYR A 128 12.21 -5.26 5.02
C TYR A 128 12.51 -3.94 5.76
N GLU A 129 12.82 -4.00 7.05
CA GLU A 129 12.94 -2.85 7.96
C GLU A 129 14.29 -2.84 8.69
N THR A 130 14.73 -1.64 9.09
CA THR A 130 15.88 -1.50 9.98
C THR A 130 15.44 -1.60 11.44
N LEU A 131 16.40 -1.69 12.37
CA LEU A 131 16.15 -1.61 13.82
C LEU A 131 15.37 -0.35 14.24
N GLY A 132 15.31 0.67 13.37
CA GLY A 132 14.45 1.85 13.54
C GLY A 132 12.97 1.52 13.76
N LEU A 133 12.47 0.36 13.30
CA LEU A 133 11.12 -0.11 13.64
C LEU A 133 10.95 -0.36 15.14
N LEU A 134 11.90 -1.06 15.77
CA LEU A 134 11.85 -1.34 17.21
C LEU A 134 11.88 -0.05 18.03
N THR A 135 12.65 0.95 17.59
CA THR A 135 12.69 2.27 18.24
C THR A 135 11.43 3.12 18.11
N ARG A 136 10.39 2.64 17.40
CA ARG A 136 9.04 3.24 17.38
C ARG A 136 8.11 2.59 18.41
N LEU A 137 8.49 1.42 18.94
CA LEU A 137 7.66 0.52 19.78
C LEU A 137 8.22 0.28 21.18
N TYR A 138 9.48 0.68 21.40
CA TYR A 138 10.21 0.60 22.67
C TYR A 138 10.93 1.91 22.93
N ASP A 139 10.95 2.31 24.20
CA ASP A 139 11.57 3.54 24.68
C ASP A 139 13.10 3.44 24.71
N LYS A 140 13.77 4.31 23.95
CA LYS A 140 15.24 4.32 23.80
C LYS A 140 15.98 4.57 25.11
N GLU A 141 15.37 5.22 26.10
CA GLU A 141 16.00 5.44 27.42
C GLU A 141 16.05 4.15 28.26
N LYS A 142 15.36 3.09 27.82
CA LYS A 142 15.21 1.80 28.52
C LYS A 142 15.53 0.59 27.61
N PHE A 143 16.08 0.82 26.42
CA PHE A 143 16.15 -0.17 25.34
C PHE A 143 17.34 0.10 24.42
N ASP A 144 18.53 -0.38 24.79
CA ASP A 144 19.70 -0.29 23.90
C ASP A 144 19.55 -1.27 22.73
N LEU A 145 19.76 -0.76 21.51
CA LEU A 145 19.79 -1.59 20.32
C LEU A 145 21.03 -2.50 20.26
N GLN A 146 22.14 -2.16 20.93
CA GLN A 146 23.33 -3.02 20.95
C GLN A 146 23.11 -4.32 21.73
N GLU A 147 22.32 -4.28 22.81
CA GLU A 147 21.91 -5.47 23.57
C GLU A 147 20.99 -6.41 22.76
N ILE A 148 20.44 -5.93 21.63
CA ILE A 148 19.52 -6.67 20.76
C ILE A 148 20.18 -7.07 19.44
N TYR A 149 21.01 -6.21 18.87
CA TYR A 149 21.65 -6.42 17.58
C TYR A 149 23.03 -5.75 17.52
N SER A 150 24.08 -6.57 17.49
CA SER A 150 25.46 -6.11 17.37
C SER A 150 26.28 -7.04 16.48
N GLY A 151 27.40 -6.56 15.92
CA GLY A 151 28.25 -7.33 15.00
C GLY A 151 27.55 -7.85 13.73
N GLY A 152 26.39 -7.29 13.36
CA GLY A 152 25.58 -7.76 12.23
C GLY A 152 24.65 -8.95 12.55
N LYS A 153 24.39 -9.22 13.83
CA LYS A 153 23.50 -10.29 14.29
C LYS A 153 22.66 -9.86 15.49
N PHE A 154 21.51 -10.51 15.66
CA PHE A 154 20.77 -10.49 16.91
C PHE A 154 21.57 -11.21 18.01
N THR A 155 21.53 -10.67 19.22
CA THR A 155 22.17 -11.24 20.41
C THR A 155 21.40 -12.46 20.93
N PRO A 156 22.00 -13.30 21.80
CA PRO A 156 21.25 -14.28 22.59
C PRO A 156 20.11 -13.63 23.41
N GLU A 157 20.38 -12.46 23.99
CA GLU A 157 19.49 -11.69 24.87
C GLU A 157 18.29 -11.09 24.14
N ALA A 158 18.40 -10.87 22.82
CA ALA A 158 17.36 -10.31 21.97
C ALA A 158 16.01 -11.05 22.05
N ARG A 159 15.99 -12.34 22.40
CA ARG A 159 14.73 -13.06 22.63
C ARG A 159 14.00 -12.57 23.87
N HIS A 160 14.72 -12.34 24.97
CA HIS A 160 14.13 -11.84 26.22
C HIS A 160 13.66 -10.39 26.06
N LEU A 161 14.51 -9.54 25.50
CA LEU A 161 14.21 -8.11 25.25
C LEU A 161 13.04 -7.89 24.27
N LEU A 162 12.65 -8.91 23.50
CA LEU A 162 11.52 -8.89 22.57
C LEU A 162 10.34 -9.77 23.02
N GLU A 163 10.28 -10.28 24.26
CA GLU A 163 9.15 -11.08 24.75
C GLU A 163 7.79 -10.39 24.55
N GLY A 164 7.73 -9.07 24.79
CA GLY A 164 6.55 -8.23 24.54
C GLY A 164 6.39 -7.70 23.10
N LEU A 165 7.03 -8.30 22.09
CA LEU A 165 6.89 -7.88 20.68
C LEU A 165 5.61 -8.42 20.04
N SER A 166 5.21 -9.64 20.41
CA SER A 166 3.92 -10.22 20.03
C SER A 166 2.78 -9.48 20.72
N GLY A 167 1.70 -9.18 20.00
CA GLY A 167 0.56 -8.40 20.47
C GLY A 167 0.66 -6.88 20.26
N LYS A 168 1.86 -6.34 19.97
CA LYS A 168 2.04 -4.90 19.69
C LYS A 168 1.34 -4.47 18.40
N LYS A 169 0.79 -3.25 18.43
CA LYS A 169 0.06 -2.59 17.34
C LYS A 169 0.89 -1.42 16.81
N TYR A 170 1.64 -1.66 15.74
CA TYR A 170 2.46 -0.63 15.08
C TYR A 170 1.67 0.14 14.03
N LYS A 171 1.52 1.46 14.15
CA LYS A 171 0.97 2.28 13.06
C LYS A 171 2.09 2.90 12.24
N ASP A 172 2.04 2.71 10.93
CA ASP A 172 2.91 3.44 10.00
C ASP A 172 2.18 4.72 9.55
N TYR A 173 2.48 5.86 10.19
CA TYR A 173 1.99 7.18 9.74
C TYR A 173 2.61 7.61 8.38
N GLY A 174 3.62 6.90 7.90
CA GLY A 174 4.16 7.06 6.55
C GLY A 174 3.52 6.08 5.56
N PHE A 175 3.65 6.37 4.27
CA PHE A 175 3.24 5.47 3.19
C PHE A 175 4.00 4.14 3.27
N MET A 176 3.26 3.03 3.19
CA MET A 176 3.81 1.70 3.44
C MET A 176 4.10 0.95 2.13
N SER A 177 5.29 1.18 1.58
CA SER A 177 5.92 0.32 0.57
C SER A 177 6.07 -1.13 1.09
N THR A 178 5.60 -2.11 0.33
CA THR A 178 5.81 -3.55 0.54
C THR A 178 6.12 -4.22 -0.79
N THR A 179 6.64 -5.44 -0.82
CA THR A 179 6.74 -6.26 -2.04
C THR A 179 5.83 -7.49 -1.96
N VAL A 180 5.23 -7.89 -3.07
CA VAL A 180 4.30 -9.03 -3.13
C VAL A 180 5.00 -10.39 -3.31
N ILE A 181 6.31 -10.40 -3.56
CA ILE A 181 7.15 -11.61 -3.56
C ILE A 181 8.35 -11.41 -2.63
N ARG A 182 8.87 -12.49 -2.04
CA ARG A 182 10.02 -12.44 -1.11
C ARG A 182 11.35 -12.33 -1.87
N ASN A 183 11.53 -11.24 -2.63
CA ASN A 183 12.71 -10.99 -3.46
C ASN A 183 13.95 -10.55 -2.64
N SER A 184 15.11 -10.46 -3.31
CA SER A 184 16.40 -10.16 -2.69
C SER A 184 16.66 -8.68 -2.41
N THR A 185 15.89 -7.77 -3.02
CA THR A 185 16.26 -6.35 -3.21
C THR A 185 16.51 -5.56 -1.91
N PHE A 186 15.96 -6.00 -0.78
CA PHE A 186 16.24 -5.41 0.54
C PHE A 186 16.60 -6.44 1.63
N GLN A 187 17.03 -7.65 1.25
CA GLN A 187 17.33 -8.72 2.23
C GLN A 187 18.50 -8.42 3.17
N THR A 188 19.30 -7.38 2.92
CA THR A 188 20.36 -6.89 3.81
C THR A 188 19.83 -6.19 5.07
N ARG A 189 18.54 -5.86 5.14
CA ARG A 189 17.92 -5.29 6.34
C ARG A 189 17.61 -6.40 7.37
N PRO A 190 17.87 -6.19 8.68
CA PRO A 190 17.80 -7.25 9.68
C PRO A 190 16.37 -7.61 10.13
N ILE A 191 15.37 -6.77 9.86
CA ILE A 191 13.97 -7.07 10.18
C ILE A 191 13.19 -7.35 8.89
N GLU A 192 12.35 -8.38 8.92
CA GLU A 192 11.42 -8.72 7.87
C GLU A 192 10.00 -8.78 8.47
N LEU A 193 9.06 -8.09 7.84
CA LEU A 193 7.63 -8.19 8.13
C LEU A 193 6.99 -9.11 7.09
N VAL A 194 6.28 -10.13 7.56
CA VAL A 194 5.38 -10.95 6.74
C VAL A 194 3.96 -10.49 7.06
N ILE A 195 3.37 -9.71 6.16
CA ILE A 195 2.14 -8.96 6.40
C ILE A 195 0.96 -9.65 5.72
N LYS A 196 0.02 -10.14 6.54
CA LYS A 196 -1.35 -10.49 6.13
C LYS A 196 -2.10 -9.20 5.82
N VAL A 197 -2.33 -8.94 4.55
CA VAL A 197 -3.15 -7.83 4.05
C VAL A 197 -4.57 -8.34 3.82
N PRO A 198 -5.60 -7.78 4.48
CA PRO A 198 -6.97 -8.17 4.23
C PRO A 198 -7.46 -7.65 2.88
N ARG A 199 -8.46 -8.33 2.33
CA ARG A 199 -9.28 -7.80 1.24
C ARG A 199 -9.86 -6.42 1.59
N PHE A 200 -10.20 -5.68 0.54
CA PHE A 200 -10.67 -4.30 0.57
C PHE A 200 -9.66 -3.29 1.14
N SER A 201 -8.37 -3.61 1.24
CA SER A 201 -7.33 -2.61 1.51
C SER A 201 -6.98 -1.78 0.26
N HIS A 202 -7.07 -0.45 0.31
CA HIS A 202 -6.47 0.42 -0.72
C HIS A 202 -4.96 0.17 -0.87
N ALA A 203 -4.51 -0.13 -2.09
CA ALA A 203 -3.10 -0.29 -2.44
C ALA A 203 -2.87 -0.31 -3.96
N LEU A 204 -1.77 0.29 -4.41
CA LEU A 204 -1.38 0.44 -5.82
C LEU A 204 -0.11 -0.36 -6.11
N PHE A 205 -0.08 -1.13 -7.20
CA PHE A 205 1.10 -1.91 -7.59
C PHE A 205 2.13 -1.04 -8.33
N ALA A 206 2.97 -0.35 -7.56
CA ALA A 206 3.93 0.65 -8.03
C ALA A 206 5.11 0.08 -8.85
N SER A 207 5.08 -1.21 -9.22
CA SER A 207 6.06 -1.86 -10.10
C SER A 207 5.60 -2.08 -11.54
N LEU A 208 4.49 -1.46 -11.96
CA LEU A 208 4.17 -1.35 -13.38
C LEU A 208 5.17 -0.43 -14.11
N LYS A 209 5.50 -0.77 -15.37
CA LYS A 209 6.52 -0.07 -16.21
C LYS A 209 6.32 1.46 -16.31
N ASP A 210 5.08 1.92 -16.26
CA ASP A 210 4.68 3.33 -16.37
C ASP A 210 4.77 4.12 -15.05
N PHE A 211 4.90 3.42 -13.91
CA PHE A 211 4.80 3.99 -12.55
C PHE A 211 6.09 3.83 -11.75
N ALA A 212 6.90 2.84 -12.09
CA ALA A 212 7.98 2.36 -11.24
C ALA A 212 9.31 3.07 -11.51
N ALA A 213 9.95 3.57 -10.45
CA ALA A 213 11.40 3.77 -10.47
C ALA A 213 12.13 2.40 -10.62
N PHE A 214 11.62 1.34 -9.97
CA PHE A 214 12.27 0.02 -9.92
C PHE A 214 11.26 -1.14 -10.16
N PRO A 215 10.92 -1.47 -11.42
CA PRO A 215 9.94 -2.52 -11.75
C PRO A 215 10.21 -3.91 -11.14
N THR A 216 11.47 -4.22 -10.82
CA THR A 216 11.90 -5.51 -10.24
C THR A 216 11.65 -5.63 -8.73
N GLN A 217 11.19 -4.56 -8.06
CA GLN A 217 10.82 -4.62 -6.65
C GLN A 217 9.46 -5.30 -6.43
N TYR A 218 8.58 -5.35 -7.44
CA TYR A 218 7.21 -5.86 -7.33
C TYR A 218 6.44 -5.23 -6.15
N GLU A 219 6.59 -3.90 -6.04
CA GLU A 219 6.06 -3.09 -4.95
C GLU A 219 4.52 -3.01 -5.00
N LEU A 220 3.90 -3.29 -3.85
CA LEU A 220 2.53 -2.92 -3.54
C LEU A 220 2.59 -1.83 -2.47
N LEU A 221 2.25 -0.61 -2.87
CA LEU A 221 2.32 0.60 -2.06
C LEU A 221 0.95 0.85 -1.42
N PHE A 222 0.92 0.91 -0.10
CA PHE A 222 -0.26 1.26 0.67
C PHE A 222 -0.23 2.75 1.04
N PRO A 223 -1.41 3.41 1.17
CA PRO A 223 -1.49 4.73 1.77
C PRO A 223 -0.96 4.71 3.20
N ARG A 224 -0.75 5.90 3.76
CA ARG A 224 -0.30 6.08 5.14
C ARG A 224 -1.34 5.62 6.18
N ASP A 225 -0.98 5.75 7.45
CA ASP A 225 -1.81 5.49 8.62
C ASP A 225 -2.25 4.02 8.77
N ARG A 226 -1.44 3.09 8.26
CA ARG A 226 -1.69 1.63 8.34
C ARG A 226 -1.27 1.05 9.68
N LEU A 227 -2.24 0.49 10.41
CA LEU A 227 -2.00 -0.27 11.63
C LEU A 227 -1.66 -1.73 11.30
N LEU A 228 -0.57 -2.23 11.89
CA LEU A 228 -0.13 -3.63 11.86
C LEU A 228 -0.17 -4.21 13.28
N ILE A 229 -0.89 -5.32 13.45
CA ILE A 229 -0.94 -6.10 14.69
C ILE A 229 0.07 -7.23 14.57
N PHE A 230 1.08 -7.28 15.45
CA PHE A 230 2.13 -8.31 15.41
C PHE A 230 1.63 -9.60 16.07
N GLU A 231 1.46 -10.67 15.30
CA GLU A 231 0.91 -11.95 15.77
C GLU A 231 1.97 -12.78 16.51
N LYS A 232 3.18 -12.84 15.95
CA LYS A 232 4.36 -13.54 16.51
C LYS A 232 5.64 -13.03 15.85
N TYR A 233 6.79 -13.39 16.42
CA TYR A 233 8.10 -13.16 15.81
C TYR A 233 9.02 -14.38 15.92
N GLU A 234 10.02 -14.45 15.04
CA GLU A 234 11.02 -15.51 14.97
C GLU A 234 12.39 -14.90 14.67
N ILE A 235 13.40 -15.17 15.50
CA ILE A 235 14.81 -14.88 15.17
C ILE A 235 15.43 -16.12 14.50
N SER A 236 16.08 -15.91 13.36
CA SER A 236 16.66 -16.94 12.50
C SER A 236 17.81 -17.72 13.15
N LYS A 237 18.09 -18.94 12.67
CA LYS A 237 19.09 -19.85 13.27
C LYS A 237 20.54 -19.35 13.20
N ASP A 238 20.85 -18.54 12.19
CA ASP A 238 22.14 -17.85 12.00
C ASP A 238 22.22 -16.52 12.77
N MET A 239 21.11 -16.12 13.41
CA MET A 239 20.86 -14.87 14.12
C MET A 239 20.97 -13.60 13.25
N THR A 240 20.85 -13.67 11.92
CA THR A 240 20.91 -12.47 11.06
C THR A 240 19.57 -11.74 10.88
N ARG A 241 18.43 -12.39 11.16
CA ARG A 241 17.09 -11.89 10.82
C ARG A 241 16.08 -12.07 11.95
N LEU A 242 15.31 -11.02 12.20
CA LEU A 242 14.06 -11.03 12.95
C LEU A 242 12.90 -10.99 11.95
N THR A 243 12.17 -12.10 11.82
CA THR A 243 10.93 -12.15 11.03
C THR A 243 9.74 -11.92 11.97
N ILE A 244 8.95 -10.88 11.71
CA ILE A 244 7.73 -10.54 12.44
C ILE A 244 6.55 -10.88 11.52
N TYR A 245 5.62 -11.69 12.02
CA TYR A 245 4.37 -12.01 11.33
C TYR A 245 3.30 -11.06 11.82
N ALA A 246 2.66 -10.33 10.91
CA ALA A 246 1.74 -9.25 11.25
C ALA A 246 0.45 -9.32 10.43
N MET A 247 -0.64 -8.85 11.00
CA MET A 247 -1.90 -8.61 10.32
C MET A 247 -2.12 -7.11 10.16
N MET A 248 -2.32 -6.63 8.93
CA MET A 248 -2.80 -5.27 8.70
C MET A 248 -4.26 -5.17 9.13
N ALA A 249 -4.60 -4.15 9.92
CA ALA A 249 -6.00 -3.90 10.28
C ALA A 249 -6.83 -3.60 9.02
N PRO A 250 -8.08 -4.12 8.93
CA PRO A 250 -8.95 -3.86 7.79
C PRO A 250 -9.33 -2.38 7.68
N LEU A 251 -9.75 -1.94 6.50
CA LEU A 251 -10.25 -0.57 6.33
C LEU A 251 -11.58 -0.38 7.06
N CYS A 252 -11.68 0.78 7.72
CA CYS A 252 -12.75 1.12 8.65
C CYS A 252 -13.94 1.76 7.91
N TRP A 253 -14.68 0.95 7.16
CA TRP A 253 -15.77 1.41 6.29
C TRP A 253 -17.02 1.92 7.05
N ASN A 254 -17.24 1.47 8.29
CA ASN A 254 -18.26 2.04 9.19
C ASN A 254 -17.62 2.38 10.53
N ILE A 255 -17.52 3.68 10.83
CA ILE A 255 -16.93 4.21 12.07
C ILE A 255 -17.58 3.63 13.34
N LYS A 256 -18.87 3.24 13.29
CA LYS A 256 -19.58 2.67 14.44
C LYS A 256 -19.14 1.26 14.83
N ASP A 257 -18.60 0.50 13.87
CA ASP A 257 -18.20 -0.90 14.07
C ASP A 257 -16.67 -1.04 14.16
N CYS A 258 -15.96 0.09 14.15
CA CYS A 258 -14.51 0.15 14.23
C CYS A 258 -14.04 -0.06 15.67
N PRO A 259 -13.26 -1.12 15.98
CA PRO A 259 -12.60 -1.22 17.27
C PRO A 259 -11.58 -0.09 17.40
N ASP A 260 -11.59 0.61 18.53
CA ASP A 260 -10.53 1.54 18.89
C ASP A 260 -9.26 0.75 19.23
N LEU A 261 -8.39 0.60 18.23
CA LEU A 261 -7.17 -0.17 18.32
C LEU A 261 -6.00 0.75 18.67
N GLU A 262 -5.89 1.11 19.95
CA GLU A 262 -4.80 1.99 20.40
C GLU A 262 -3.43 1.44 19.97
N GLU A 263 -2.64 2.29 19.32
CA GLU A 263 -1.31 1.97 18.83
C GLU A 263 -0.23 1.98 19.93
N ASP A 264 0.71 1.05 19.84
CA ASP A 264 1.87 0.89 20.73
C ASP A 264 3.06 1.81 20.34
N ASN A 265 2.79 2.82 19.52
CA ASN A 265 3.80 3.76 19.03
C ASN A 265 4.24 4.73 20.15
N ILE A 266 5.53 4.76 20.45
CA ILE A 266 6.17 5.65 21.45
C ILE A 266 6.07 7.13 21.06
N LYS A 267 5.96 7.42 19.76
CA LYS A 267 5.71 8.77 19.22
C LYS A 267 4.48 8.74 18.33
N LYS A 268 3.44 9.46 18.76
CA LYS A 268 2.19 9.67 18.04
C LYS A 268 2.15 11.13 17.55
N PRO A 269 1.59 11.43 16.36
CA PRO A 269 1.24 12.80 15.99
C PRO A 269 0.39 13.44 17.09
N TYR A 270 0.65 14.70 17.40
CA TYR A 270 -0.21 15.51 18.25
C TYR A 270 -1.31 16.19 17.41
N GLU A 271 -2.42 16.52 18.07
CA GLU A 271 -3.53 17.33 17.51
C GLU A 271 -3.23 18.83 17.57
#